data_AF-A0A8X7W4G9-F1
#
_entry.id   AF-A0A8X7W4G9-F1
#
_cell.length_a   1.000
_cell.length_b   1.000
_cell.length_c   1.000
_cell.angle_alpha   90.00
_cell.angle_beta   90.00
_cell.angle_gamma   90.00
#
_symmetry.space_group_name_H-M   'P 1'
#
loop_
_entity.id
_entity.type
_entity.pdbx_description
1 polymer ?
#
loop_
_entity_poly.entity_id
_entity_poly.type
_entity_poly.pdbx_seq_one_letter_code
_entity_poly.pdbx_strand_id
1 'polypeptide(L)'
;MLFLCPPALQAWALSDIPTVQGCFPSESLLGNFDYLLLRAKKNGVPDNLLARFPWISWFIWKARNELLFNGKQILPPDTVLHATREEESWRVAQVIAEKGGTGSRQISEQGNSESESPFPRCQVDASWVKNSKVSGGGFVFDLSPDTHLYGSFGMEQVLSPMHAEFNILLSAMRNSLQLGYTSMSFESDCLQLVKLINDEEDWPSMASEWNEFTHLFPSFTLHICDSFPDMHKCVSLEGASAGL
;
A
#
# COMPACT_ATOMS: atom_id res chain seq x y z
N MET A 1 14.75 -5.82 20.15
CA MET A 1 14.27 -4.44 19.92
C MET A 1 12.76 -4.33 20.05
N LEU A 2 11.97 -5.06 19.27
CA LEU A 2 10.50 -5.10 19.40
C LEU A 2 10.01 -5.72 20.71
N PHE A 3 10.81 -6.55 21.36
CA PHE A 3 10.37 -7.39 22.48
C PHE A 3 11.08 -7.11 23.81
N LEU A 4 12.37 -6.75 23.76
CA LEU A 4 13.24 -6.76 24.95
C LEU A 4 13.74 -5.39 25.42
N CYS A 5 13.52 -4.30 24.67
CA CYS A 5 13.88 -2.98 25.22
C CYS A 5 12.90 -2.60 26.34
N PRO A 6 13.29 -1.77 27.33
CA PRO A 6 12.42 -1.48 28.48
C PRO A 6 11.04 -0.93 28.09
N PRO A 7 10.90 0.01 27.13
CA PRO A 7 9.59 0.45 26.67
C PRO A 7 8.77 -0.65 26.00
N ALA A 8 9.41 -1.55 25.23
CA ALA A 8 8.73 -2.67 24.61
C ALA A 8 8.25 -3.70 25.63
N LEU A 9 9.08 -4.05 26.61
CA LEU A 9 8.69 -4.95 27.70
C LEU A 9 7.48 -4.40 28.47
N GLN A 10 7.48 -3.09 28.74
CA GLN A 10 6.34 -2.42 29.36
C GLN A 10 5.09 -2.47 28.46
N ALA A 11 5.23 -2.21 27.15
CA ALA A 11 4.10 -2.28 26.22
C ALA A 11 3.53 -3.70 26.13
N TRP A 12 4.36 -4.74 26.09
CA TRP A 12 3.92 -6.14 26.10
C TRP A 12 3.28 -6.54 27.44
N ALA A 13 3.81 -6.06 28.57
CA ALA A 13 3.23 -6.31 29.89
C ALA A 13 1.89 -5.58 30.11
N LEU A 14 1.72 -4.41 29.49
CA LEU A 14 0.46 -3.65 29.48
C LEU A 14 -0.52 -4.16 28.43
N SER A 15 -0.07 -5.01 27.51
CA SER A 15 -0.97 -5.69 26.60
C SER A 15 -1.72 -6.79 27.34
N ASP A 16 -2.94 -7.07 26.89
CA ASP A 16 -3.73 -8.18 27.40
C ASP A 16 -3.15 -9.56 27.01
N ILE A 17 -2.06 -9.62 26.21
CA ILE A 17 -1.44 -10.86 25.74
C ILE A 17 -0.57 -11.47 26.87
N PRO A 18 -0.80 -12.72 27.28
CA PRO A 18 -0.07 -13.33 28.38
C PRO A 18 1.44 -13.40 28.12
N THR A 19 2.21 -12.90 29.08
CA THR A 19 3.65 -13.11 29.13
C THR A 19 3.94 -14.40 29.88
N VAL A 20 4.80 -15.24 29.33
CA VAL A 20 5.18 -16.55 29.89
C VAL A 20 6.69 -16.58 30.02
N GLN A 21 7.18 -16.69 31.24
CA GLN A 21 8.61 -16.68 31.54
C GLN A 21 9.35 -17.77 30.73
N GLY A 22 10.43 -17.38 30.05
CA GLY A 22 11.20 -18.26 29.17
C GLY A 22 10.57 -18.55 27.80
N CYS A 23 9.35 -18.07 27.54
CA CYS A 23 8.66 -18.22 26.26
C CYS A 23 8.42 -16.87 25.56
N PHE A 24 7.78 -15.92 26.25
CA PHE A 24 7.43 -14.61 25.70
C PHE A 24 7.34 -13.53 26.79
N PRO A 25 8.01 -12.37 26.62
CA PRO A 25 8.99 -12.05 25.58
C PRO A 25 10.31 -12.82 25.78
N SER A 26 10.99 -13.19 24.69
CA SER A 26 12.28 -13.92 24.69
C SER A 26 13.32 -13.24 23.79
N GLU A 27 14.57 -13.71 23.86
CA GLU A 27 15.67 -13.27 22.97
C GLU A 27 15.49 -13.75 21.53
N SER A 28 14.72 -14.83 21.32
CA SER A 28 14.48 -15.37 19.99
C SER A 28 13.37 -14.61 19.29
N LEU A 29 13.72 -13.87 18.23
CA LEU A 29 12.76 -13.18 17.37
C LEU A 29 11.72 -14.18 16.82
N LEU A 30 12.21 -15.30 16.28
CA LEU A 30 11.36 -16.37 15.75
C LEU A 30 10.51 -17.00 16.85
N GLY A 31 11.07 -17.21 18.04
CA GLY A 31 10.34 -17.75 19.19
C GLY A 31 9.18 -16.84 19.64
N ASN A 32 9.38 -15.52 19.60
CA ASN A 32 8.33 -14.57 19.93
C ASN A 32 7.20 -14.59 18.90
N PHE A 33 7.51 -14.62 17.60
CA PHE A 33 6.49 -14.71 16.56
C PHE A 33 5.76 -16.06 16.58
N ASP A 34 6.48 -17.16 16.78
CA ASP A 34 5.88 -18.49 16.92
C ASP A 34 4.95 -18.56 18.14
N TYR A 35 5.30 -17.88 19.24
CA TYR A 35 4.38 -17.74 20.37
C TYR A 35 3.13 -16.95 20.00
N LEU A 36 3.28 -15.75 19.42
CA LEU A 36 2.18 -14.84 19.09
C LEU A 36 1.22 -15.40 18.02
N LEU A 37 1.77 -16.09 17.01
CA LEU A 37 0.99 -16.65 15.90
C LEU A 37 0.36 -18.00 16.24
N LEU A 38 1.05 -18.85 17.01
CA LEU A 38 0.67 -20.27 17.14
C LEU A 38 0.46 -20.70 18.59
N ARG A 39 1.47 -20.56 19.46
CA ARG A 39 1.40 -21.15 20.82
C ARG A 39 0.39 -20.45 21.71
N ALA A 40 0.27 -19.14 21.64
CA ALA A 40 -0.69 -18.39 22.44
C ALA A 40 -2.12 -18.83 22.14
N LYS A 41 -2.46 -18.99 20.85
CA LYS A 41 -3.75 -19.55 20.41
C LYS A 41 -3.97 -20.97 20.94
N LYS A 42 -2.96 -21.83 20.82
CA LYS A 42 -3.02 -23.22 21.36
C LYS A 42 -3.20 -23.26 22.88
N ASN A 43 -2.70 -22.25 23.59
CA ASN A 43 -2.83 -22.09 25.04
C ASN A 43 -4.16 -21.43 25.47
N GLY A 44 -5.09 -21.20 24.53
CA GLY A 44 -6.43 -20.69 24.82
C GLY A 44 -6.53 -19.16 24.90
N VAL A 45 -5.54 -18.43 24.38
CA VAL A 45 -5.65 -16.97 24.26
C VAL A 45 -6.70 -16.62 23.20
N PRO A 46 -7.69 -15.76 23.51
CA PRO A 46 -8.74 -15.37 22.56
C PRO A 46 -8.21 -14.75 21.27
N ASP A 47 -8.84 -15.06 20.13
CA ASP A 47 -8.41 -14.57 18.81
C ASP A 47 -8.49 -13.04 18.70
N ASN A 48 -9.48 -12.39 19.32
CA ASN A 48 -9.61 -10.93 19.35
C ASN A 48 -8.44 -10.24 20.07
N LEU A 49 -7.82 -10.94 21.01
CA LEU A 49 -6.65 -10.44 21.72
C LEU A 49 -5.38 -10.62 20.89
N LEU A 50 -5.23 -11.78 20.24
CA LEU A 50 -4.10 -12.01 19.34
C LEU A 50 -4.15 -11.09 18.11
N ALA A 51 -5.34 -10.70 17.64
CA ALA A 51 -5.49 -9.70 16.58
C ALA A 51 -4.77 -8.37 16.87
N ARG A 52 -4.50 -8.05 18.15
CA ARG A 52 -3.81 -6.81 18.56
C ARG A 52 -2.28 -6.88 18.46
N PHE A 53 -1.67 -8.08 18.44
CA PHE A 53 -0.20 -8.18 18.48
C PHE A 53 0.52 -7.51 17.27
N PRO A 54 -0.01 -7.55 16.03
CA PRO A 54 0.62 -6.88 14.90
C PRO A 54 0.63 -5.36 15.12
N TRP A 55 -0.47 -4.80 15.61
CA TRP A 55 -0.60 -3.39 15.95
C TRP A 55 0.35 -2.99 17.09
N ILE A 56 0.46 -3.79 18.15
CA ILE A 56 1.41 -3.54 19.24
C ILE A 56 2.84 -3.52 18.70
N SER A 57 3.21 -4.51 17.88
CA SER A 57 4.54 -4.58 17.26
C SER A 57 4.83 -3.35 16.39
N TRP A 58 3.85 -2.93 15.58
CA TRP A 58 3.93 -1.75 14.73
C TRP A 58 4.08 -0.46 15.53
N PHE A 59 3.27 -0.25 16.57
CA PHE A 59 3.33 0.97 17.38
C PHE A 59 4.57 1.01 18.27
N ILE A 60 5.12 -0.12 18.73
CA ILE A 60 6.45 -0.17 19.37
C ILE A 60 7.53 0.31 18.40
N TRP A 61 7.49 -0.15 17.15
CA TRP A 61 8.41 0.29 16.11
C TRP A 61 8.27 1.79 15.82
N LYS A 62 7.03 2.30 15.67
CA LYS A 62 6.76 3.73 15.48
C LYS A 62 7.24 4.59 16.65
N ALA A 63 6.94 4.20 17.89
CA ALA A 63 7.39 4.91 19.09
C ALA A 63 8.91 5.05 19.16
N ARG A 64 9.64 4.00 18.74
CA ARG A 64 11.10 4.06 18.65
C ARG A 64 11.57 5.00 17.55
N ASN A 65 10.99 4.93 16.36
CA ASN A 65 11.39 5.80 15.25
C ASN A 65 11.10 7.27 15.57
N GLU A 66 9.97 7.56 16.20
CA GLU A 66 9.61 8.90 16.66
C GLU A 66 10.64 9.45 17.65
N LEU A 67 11.13 8.60 18.57
CA LEU A 67 12.21 8.97 19.49
C LEU A 67 13.54 9.21 18.77
N LEU A 68 13.90 8.36 17.79
CA LEU A 68 15.19 8.45 17.10
C LEU A 68 15.28 9.60 16.11
N PHE A 69 14.22 9.88 15.38
CA PHE A 69 14.21 10.88 14.31
C PHE A 69 13.70 12.25 14.79
N ASN A 70 12.70 12.25 15.70
CA ASN A 70 12.04 13.48 16.14
C ASN A 70 12.31 13.82 17.62
N GLY A 71 13.05 12.97 18.34
CA GLY A 71 13.34 13.18 19.77
C GLY A 71 12.12 13.08 20.68
N LYS A 72 10.97 12.63 20.16
CA LYS A 72 9.71 12.59 20.90
C LYS A 72 9.48 11.21 21.49
N GLN A 73 9.36 11.16 22.81
CA GLN A 73 9.09 9.93 23.53
C GLN A 73 7.58 9.65 23.59
N ILE A 74 7.17 8.49 23.09
CA ILE A 74 5.81 7.96 23.26
C ILE A 74 5.86 6.95 24.41
N LEU A 75 4.93 7.08 25.37
CA LEU A 75 4.92 6.21 26.55
C LEU A 75 4.33 4.83 26.19
N PRO A 76 4.75 3.75 26.87
CA PRO A 76 4.22 2.41 26.62
C PRO A 76 2.69 2.27 26.78
N PRO A 77 2.01 2.91 27.76
CA PRO A 77 0.55 2.91 27.83
C PRO A 77 -0.11 3.54 26.59
N ASP A 78 0.43 4.66 26.09
CA ASP A 78 -0.07 5.31 24.87
C ASP A 78 0.15 4.40 23.65
N THR A 79 1.29 3.72 23.58
CA THR A 79 1.61 2.75 22.52
C THR A 79 0.55 1.65 22.46
N VAL A 80 0.18 1.06 23.60
CA VAL A 80 -0.84 0.01 23.69
C VAL A 80 -2.22 0.57 23.37
N LEU A 81 -2.56 1.77 23.87
CA LEU A 81 -3.83 2.42 23.60
C LEU A 81 -4.01 2.70 22.09
N HIS A 82 -2.98 3.21 21.43
CA HIS A 82 -3.00 3.43 19.99
C HIS A 82 -3.17 2.10 19.22
N ALA A 83 -2.44 1.06 19.61
CA ALA A 83 -2.58 -0.25 18.99
C ALA A 83 -4.00 -0.83 19.14
N THR A 84 -4.61 -0.71 20.32
CA THR A 84 -5.97 -1.18 20.58
C THR A 84 -7.00 -0.41 19.75
N ARG A 85 -6.90 0.92 19.71
CA ARG A 85 -7.81 1.76 18.91
C ARG A 85 -7.74 1.44 17.43
N GLU A 86 -6.53 1.22 16.92
CA GLU A 86 -6.31 0.90 15.51
C GLU A 86 -6.85 -0.49 15.15
N GLU A 87 -6.64 -1.49 16.02
CA GLU A 87 -7.23 -2.83 15.84
C GLU A 87 -8.76 -2.77 15.83
N GLU A 88 -9.36 -2.00 16.75
CA GLU A 88 -10.81 -1.82 16.82
C GLU A 88 -11.36 -1.14 15.57
N SER A 89 -10.70 -0.07 15.12
CA SER A 89 -11.05 0.65 13.90
C SER A 89 -10.99 -0.26 12.67
N TRP A 90 -9.88 -0.99 12.51
CA TRP A 90 -9.68 -1.92 11.41
C TRP A 90 -10.73 -3.03 11.42
N ARG A 91 -11.02 -3.62 12.58
CA ARG A 91 -12.06 -4.65 12.72
C ARG A 91 -13.45 -4.14 12.34
N VAL A 92 -13.80 -2.92 12.74
CA VAL A 92 -15.08 -2.30 12.35
C VAL A 92 -15.15 -2.08 10.84
N ALA A 93 -14.06 -1.62 10.21
CA ALA A 93 -14.00 -1.42 8.77
C ALA A 93 -14.23 -2.72 7.99
N GLN A 94 -13.69 -3.85 8.45
CA GLN A 94 -13.91 -5.16 7.82
C GLN A 94 -15.39 -5.59 7.87
N VAL A 95 -16.08 -5.37 9.00
CA VAL A 95 -17.51 -5.72 9.14
C VAL A 95 -18.40 -4.85 8.23
N ILE A 96 -18.03 -3.58 8.03
CA ILE A 96 -18.75 -2.68 7.12
C ILE A 96 -18.60 -3.16 5.67
N ALA A 97 -17.38 -3.55 5.27
CA ALA A 97 -17.11 -4.08 3.93
C ALA A 97 -17.91 -5.36 3.64
N GLU A 98 -18.01 -6.29 4.60
CA GLU A 98 -18.76 -7.54 4.43
C GLU A 98 -20.29 -7.32 4.35
N LYS A 99 -20.83 -6.35 5.09
CA LYS A 99 -22.27 -6.05 5.10
C LYS A 99 -22.75 -5.27 3.88
N GLY A 100 -21.85 -4.66 3.11
CA GLY A 100 -22.16 -3.96 1.85
C GLY A 100 -22.63 -4.89 0.72
N GLY A 101 -22.44 -6.22 0.83
CA GLY A 101 -22.75 -7.18 -0.23
C GLY A 101 -24.21 -7.64 -0.35
N THR A 102 -25.08 -7.38 0.64
CA THR A 102 -26.46 -7.90 0.63
C THR A 102 -27.46 -6.94 1.27
N GLY A 103 -28.03 -6.03 0.49
CA GLY A 103 -29.23 -5.31 0.90
C GLY A 103 -29.46 -3.99 0.17
N SER A 104 -30.40 -4.00 -0.76
CA SER A 104 -31.01 -2.78 -1.31
C SER A 104 -31.53 -1.89 -0.18
N ARG A 105 -30.95 -0.69 0.01
CA ARG A 105 -31.68 0.43 0.58
C ARG A 105 -31.11 1.79 0.19
N GLN A 106 -32.01 2.55 -0.43
CA GLN A 106 -31.99 3.95 -0.81
C GLN A 106 -31.07 4.87 0.02
N ILE A 107 -30.13 5.47 -0.71
CA ILE A 107 -29.73 6.89 -0.71
C ILE A 107 -30.18 7.69 0.52
N SER A 108 -29.21 7.90 1.42
CA SER A 108 -28.98 9.22 2.00
C SER A 108 -27.47 9.47 1.93
N GLU A 109 -27.03 9.85 0.74
CA GLU A 109 -25.67 10.31 0.46
C GLU A 109 -25.43 11.64 1.16
N GLN A 110 -24.64 11.63 2.23
CA GLN A 110 -23.90 12.79 2.71
C GLN A 110 -22.60 12.27 3.33
N GLY A 111 -21.61 12.09 2.46
CA GLY A 111 -20.25 11.64 2.77
C GLY A 111 -19.56 11.12 1.52
N ASN A 112 -18.92 12.02 0.77
CA ASN A 112 -18.05 11.82 -0.40
C ASN A 112 -18.35 10.63 -1.33
N SER A 113 -19.06 10.90 -2.44
CA SER A 113 -18.83 10.17 -3.68
C SER A 113 -17.44 10.54 -4.22
N GLU A 114 -16.39 9.87 -3.76
CA GLU A 114 -15.09 9.89 -4.44
C GLU A 114 -15.12 8.83 -5.54
N SER A 115 -14.72 9.25 -6.74
CA SER A 115 -15.01 8.61 -8.02
C SER A 115 -14.48 7.19 -8.12
N GLU A 116 -15.35 6.18 -8.04
CA GLU A 116 -15.08 4.92 -8.71
C GLU A 116 -15.00 5.23 -10.21
N SER A 117 -13.78 5.29 -10.76
CA SER A 117 -13.61 5.45 -12.20
C SER A 117 -14.34 4.30 -12.89
N PRO A 118 -15.16 4.54 -13.94
CA PRO A 118 -15.88 3.49 -14.65
C PRO A 118 -14.96 2.53 -15.43
N PHE A 119 -13.64 2.73 -15.35
CA PHE A 119 -12.64 2.03 -16.11
C PHE A 119 -11.99 0.92 -15.29
N PRO A 120 -11.59 -0.18 -15.94
CA PRO A 120 -10.68 -1.16 -15.36
C PRO A 120 -9.44 -0.49 -14.76
N ARG A 121 -8.97 -1.04 -13.64
CA ARG A 121 -7.85 -0.49 -12.88
C ARG A 121 -6.56 -1.26 -13.14
N CYS A 122 -5.43 -0.57 -13.08
CA CYS A 122 -4.10 -1.13 -13.15
C CYS A 122 -3.24 -0.55 -12.03
N GLN A 123 -2.80 -1.36 -11.08
CA GLN A 123 -1.86 -0.92 -10.05
C GLN A 123 -0.44 -1.27 -10.49
N VAL A 124 0.50 -0.34 -10.37
CA VAL A 124 1.91 -0.52 -10.75
C VAL A 124 2.83 -0.24 -9.57
N ASP A 125 3.91 -1.00 -9.47
CA ASP A 125 4.95 -0.80 -8.45
C ASP A 125 6.31 -1.27 -8.99
N ALA A 126 7.37 -0.52 -8.69
CA ALA A 126 8.72 -0.84 -9.12
C ALA A 126 9.67 -1.13 -7.95
N SER A 127 10.61 -2.03 -8.22
CA SER A 127 11.69 -2.40 -7.30
C SER A 127 13.02 -1.95 -7.86
N TRP A 128 13.72 -1.11 -7.09
CA TRP A 128 15.03 -0.57 -7.45
C TRP A 128 16.01 -0.61 -6.28
N VAL A 129 17.26 -0.98 -6.54
CA VAL A 129 18.34 -1.01 -5.53
C VAL A 129 19.64 -0.42 -6.10
N LYS A 130 20.22 0.58 -5.43
CA LYS A 130 21.37 1.41 -5.88
C LYS A 130 22.59 0.67 -6.43
N ASN A 131 22.84 -0.56 -5.98
CA ASN A 131 24.00 -1.37 -6.38
C ASN A 131 23.60 -2.69 -7.04
N SER A 132 22.37 -2.79 -7.52
CA SER A 132 21.92 -3.94 -8.30
C SER A 132 22.32 -3.80 -9.77
N LYS A 133 22.39 -4.93 -10.47
CA LYS A 133 22.50 -4.96 -11.95
C LYS A 133 21.14 -4.95 -12.62
N VAL A 134 20.08 -5.16 -11.86
CA VAL A 134 18.72 -5.31 -12.35
C VAL A 134 17.76 -4.46 -11.52
N SER A 135 16.83 -3.84 -12.22
CA SER A 135 15.62 -3.25 -11.66
C SER A 135 14.43 -4.05 -12.20
N GLY A 136 13.26 -3.86 -11.60
CA GLY A 136 12.07 -4.50 -12.11
C GLY A 136 10.82 -3.95 -11.45
N GLY A 137 9.73 -4.68 -11.58
CA GLY A 137 8.47 -4.33 -10.97
C GLY A 137 7.37 -5.19 -11.51
N GLY A 138 6.14 -4.81 -11.18
CA GLY A 138 4.97 -5.54 -11.60
C GLY A 138 3.76 -4.64 -11.73
N PHE A 139 2.73 -5.22 -12.31
CA PHE A 139 1.44 -4.59 -12.41
C PHE A 139 0.32 -5.61 -12.21
N VAL A 140 -0.82 -5.10 -11.73
CA VAL A 140 -2.04 -5.87 -11.52
C VAL A 140 -3.18 -5.18 -12.26
N PHE A 141 -3.76 -5.86 -13.24
CA PHE A 141 -4.97 -5.42 -13.90
C PHE A 141 -6.20 -5.99 -13.20
N ASP A 142 -7.07 -5.11 -12.72
CA ASP A 142 -8.40 -5.42 -12.24
C ASP A 142 -9.40 -5.09 -13.37
N LEU A 143 -9.68 -6.09 -14.21
CA LEU A 143 -10.47 -5.91 -15.43
C LEU A 143 -11.97 -6.03 -15.19
N SER A 144 -12.34 -6.88 -14.24
CA SER A 144 -13.71 -7.06 -13.74
C SER A 144 -13.64 -7.67 -12.33
N PRO A 145 -14.75 -7.72 -11.56
CA PRO A 145 -14.76 -8.21 -10.18
C PRO A 145 -14.13 -9.60 -9.98
N ASP A 146 -14.14 -10.45 -11.01
CA ASP A 146 -13.61 -11.82 -10.96
C ASP A 146 -12.39 -12.03 -11.89
N THR A 147 -11.91 -10.98 -12.58
CA THR A 147 -10.81 -11.09 -13.54
C THR A 147 -9.65 -10.19 -13.17
N HIS A 148 -8.62 -10.82 -12.61
CA HIS A 148 -7.33 -10.21 -12.32
C HIS A 148 -6.25 -10.78 -13.23
N LEU A 149 -5.45 -9.91 -13.85
CA LEU A 149 -4.24 -10.31 -14.56
C LEU A 149 -3.02 -9.68 -13.89
N TYR A 150 -1.92 -10.43 -13.88
CA TYR A 150 -0.68 -10.02 -13.23
C TYR A 150 0.43 -10.02 -14.27
N GLY A 151 1.28 -9.01 -14.19
CA GLY A 151 2.50 -8.92 -14.98
C GLY A 151 3.70 -8.58 -14.12
N SER A 152 4.87 -9.05 -14.54
CA SER A 152 6.14 -8.67 -13.95
C SER A 152 7.12 -8.33 -15.06
N PHE A 153 7.95 -7.33 -14.84
CA PHE A 153 8.93 -6.88 -15.81
C PHE A 153 10.29 -6.73 -15.12
N GLY A 154 11.33 -7.29 -15.74
CA GLY A 154 12.71 -7.18 -15.30
C GLY A 154 13.53 -6.46 -16.36
N MET A 155 14.37 -5.52 -15.93
CA MET A 155 15.19 -4.70 -16.81
C MET A 155 16.61 -4.55 -16.26
N GLU A 156 17.52 -4.12 -17.12
CA GLU A 156 18.83 -3.66 -16.67
C GLU A 156 18.67 -2.50 -15.68
N GLN A 157 19.63 -2.35 -14.78
CA GLN A 157 19.57 -1.33 -13.75
C GLN A 157 19.35 0.07 -14.34
N VAL A 158 18.24 0.70 -13.98
CA VAL A 158 17.94 2.08 -14.35
C VAL A 158 18.55 3.07 -13.36
N LEU A 159 18.61 4.35 -13.75
CA LEU A 159 19.40 5.36 -13.02
C LEU A 159 18.85 5.70 -11.63
N SER A 160 17.54 5.56 -11.42
CA SER A 160 16.87 5.91 -10.16
C SER A 160 15.59 5.11 -9.95
N PRO A 161 15.04 5.06 -8.72
CA PRO A 161 13.72 4.50 -8.46
C PRO A 161 12.64 5.11 -9.36
N MET A 162 12.68 6.43 -9.59
CA MET A 162 11.74 7.12 -10.48
C MET A 162 11.73 6.54 -11.89
N HIS A 163 12.91 6.27 -12.47
CA HIS A 163 12.98 5.64 -13.79
C HIS A 163 12.34 4.25 -13.76
N ALA A 164 12.51 3.50 -12.67
CA ALA A 164 11.93 2.17 -12.56
C ALA A 164 10.39 2.27 -12.53
N GLU A 165 9.84 3.15 -11.70
CA GLU A 165 8.38 3.40 -11.62
C GLU A 165 7.80 3.77 -12.98
N PHE A 166 8.42 4.72 -13.68
CA PHE A 166 7.91 5.17 -14.97
C PHE A 166 7.99 4.07 -16.04
N ASN A 167 9.07 3.27 -16.06
CA ASN A 167 9.20 2.15 -16.99
C ASN A 167 8.17 1.05 -16.73
N ILE A 168 7.81 0.78 -15.48
CA ILE A 168 6.76 -0.19 -15.14
C ILE A 168 5.38 0.34 -15.56
N LEU A 169 5.09 1.62 -15.37
CA LEU A 169 3.87 2.25 -15.88
C LEU A 169 3.76 2.11 -17.41
N LEU A 170 4.81 2.46 -18.15
CA LEU A 170 4.84 2.33 -19.61
C LEU A 170 4.66 0.87 -20.06
N SER A 171 5.27 -0.06 -19.33
CA SER A 171 5.11 -1.49 -19.60
C SER A 171 3.68 -1.94 -19.38
N ALA A 172 3.02 -1.49 -18.30
CA ALA A 172 1.62 -1.79 -18.04
C ALA A 172 0.71 -1.21 -19.13
N MET A 173 0.93 0.05 -19.55
CA MET A 173 0.19 0.67 -20.66
C MET A 173 0.32 -0.13 -21.97
N ARG A 174 1.54 -0.57 -22.33
CA ARG A 174 1.72 -1.41 -23.53
C ARG A 174 0.97 -2.72 -23.43
N ASN A 175 1.04 -3.38 -22.27
CA ASN A 175 0.37 -4.66 -22.06
C ASN A 175 -1.16 -4.50 -22.11
N SER A 176 -1.72 -3.42 -21.56
CA SER A 176 -3.17 -3.18 -21.64
C SER A 176 -3.62 -2.96 -23.09
N LEU A 177 -2.85 -2.22 -23.91
CA LEU A 177 -3.14 -2.06 -25.34
C LEU A 177 -3.08 -3.39 -26.09
N GLN A 178 -2.10 -4.25 -25.80
CA GLN A 178 -2.00 -5.58 -26.40
C GLN A 178 -3.19 -6.47 -26.06
N LEU A 179 -3.78 -6.27 -24.88
CA LEU A 179 -5.00 -6.94 -24.43
C LEU A 179 -6.29 -6.28 -24.96
N GLY A 180 -6.17 -5.17 -25.71
CA GLY A 180 -7.30 -4.44 -26.30
C GLY A 180 -7.97 -3.43 -25.37
N TYR A 181 -7.37 -3.12 -24.21
CA TYR A 181 -7.87 -2.12 -23.27
C TYR A 181 -7.28 -0.75 -23.56
N THR A 182 -8.14 0.14 -24.08
CA THR A 182 -7.83 1.55 -24.39
C THR A 182 -8.40 2.52 -23.36
N SER A 183 -9.14 2.04 -22.37
CA SER A 183 -9.68 2.89 -21.30
C SER A 183 -9.37 2.22 -19.97
N MET A 184 -8.46 2.83 -19.22
CA MET A 184 -7.84 2.24 -18.01
C MET A 184 -7.54 3.34 -17.00
N SER A 185 -7.66 3.01 -15.71
CA SER A 185 -7.12 3.80 -14.61
C SER A 185 -5.82 3.17 -14.14
N PHE A 186 -4.70 3.90 -14.17
CA PHE A 186 -3.41 3.45 -13.65
C PHE A 186 -3.12 4.09 -12.29
N GLU A 187 -2.68 3.30 -11.34
CA GLU A 187 -2.40 3.72 -9.97
C GLU A 187 -0.94 3.46 -9.62
N SER A 188 -0.28 4.48 -9.08
CA SER A 188 1.10 4.40 -8.58
C SER A 188 1.18 5.09 -7.22
N ASP A 189 1.97 4.53 -6.31
CA ASP A 189 2.28 5.15 -5.02
C ASP A 189 3.43 6.17 -5.11
N CYS A 190 4.07 6.29 -6.29
CA CYS A 190 5.11 7.27 -6.56
C CYS A 190 4.48 8.65 -6.85
N LEU A 191 4.22 9.41 -5.78
CA LEU A 191 3.62 10.74 -5.87
C LEU A 191 4.37 11.69 -6.83
N GLN A 192 5.68 11.55 -6.93
CA GLN A 192 6.47 12.38 -7.85
C GLN A 192 6.20 12.02 -9.33
N LEU A 193 5.97 10.73 -9.64
CA LEU A 193 5.56 10.30 -10.99
C LEU A 193 4.14 10.77 -11.30
N VAL A 194 3.22 10.64 -10.34
CA VAL A 194 1.84 11.11 -10.50
C VAL A 194 1.81 12.61 -10.77
N LYS A 195 2.60 13.41 -10.03
CA LYS A 195 2.74 14.85 -10.27
C LYS A 195 3.37 15.18 -11.61
N LEU A 196 4.45 14.48 -11.99
CA LEU A 196 5.10 14.66 -13.28
C LEU A 196 4.08 14.56 -14.43
N ILE A 197 3.19 13.57 -14.37
CA ILE A 197 2.21 13.32 -15.42
C ILE A 197 1.02 14.29 -15.33
N ASN A 198 0.50 14.55 -14.13
CA ASN A 198 -0.72 15.35 -13.96
C ASN A 198 -0.47 16.86 -14.04
N ASP A 199 0.68 17.34 -13.55
CA ASP A 199 1.02 18.76 -13.51
C ASP A 199 1.89 19.17 -14.72
N GLU A 200 2.15 18.26 -15.66
CA GLU A 200 3.04 18.43 -16.83
C GLU A 200 4.40 19.06 -16.48
N GLU A 201 4.98 18.67 -15.34
CA GLU A 201 6.25 19.22 -14.88
C GLU A 201 7.40 18.77 -15.80
N ASP A 202 8.25 19.69 -16.28
CA ASP A 202 9.35 19.29 -17.18
C ASP A 202 10.50 18.66 -16.37
N TRP A 203 10.74 17.37 -16.56
CA TRP A 203 11.88 16.66 -15.99
C TRP A 203 12.81 16.14 -17.09
N PRO A 204 13.84 16.93 -17.48
CA PRO A 204 14.72 16.57 -18.60
C PRO A 204 15.42 15.22 -18.43
N SER A 205 15.64 14.77 -17.19
CA SER A 205 16.22 13.46 -16.90
C SER A 205 15.32 12.29 -17.28
N MET A 206 14.00 12.50 -17.40
CA MET A 206 13.00 11.48 -17.76
C MET A 206 12.52 11.61 -19.22
N ALA A 207 13.24 12.37 -20.05
CA ALA A 207 12.78 12.69 -21.41
C ALA A 207 12.55 11.44 -22.27
N SER A 208 13.30 10.36 -22.05
CA SER A 208 13.12 9.10 -22.79
C SER A 208 11.77 8.46 -22.45
N GLU A 209 11.48 8.27 -21.17
CA GLU A 209 10.23 7.71 -20.68
C GLU A 209 9.04 8.62 -21.02
N TRP A 210 9.22 9.94 -20.89
CA TRP A 210 8.19 10.92 -21.26
C TRP A 210 7.86 10.89 -22.75
N ASN A 211 8.86 10.74 -23.62
CA ASN A 211 8.62 10.62 -25.05
C ASN A 211 7.84 9.34 -25.37
N GLU A 212 8.14 8.23 -24.70
CA GLU A 212 7.33 7.00 -24.84
C GLU A 212 5.91 7.17 -24.31
N PHE A 213 5.75 7.85 -23.17
CA PHE A 213 4.45 8.16 -22.58
C PHE A 213 3.58 8.96 -23.56
N THR A 214 4.12 10.05 -24.13
CA THR A 214 3.38 10.89 -25.09
C THR A 214 3.00 10.16 -26.38
N HIS A 215 3.70 9.08 -26.75
CA HIS A 215 3.29 8.19 -27.85
C HIS A 215 2.17 7.23 -27.48
N LEU A 216 2.16 6.71 -26.24
CA LEU A 216 1.12 5.78 -25.78
C LEU A 216 -0.16 6.49 -25.39
N PHE A 217 -0.03 7.63 -24.70
CA PHE A 217 -1.10 8.40 -24.09
C PHE A 217 -2.29 8.69 -25.04
N PRO A 218 -2.11 9.07 -26.32
CA PRO A 218 -3.24 9.31 -27.24
C PRO A 218 -4.09 8.08 -27.55
N SER A 219 -3.58 6.88 -27.29
CA SER A 219 -4.32 5.61 -27.46
C SER A 219 -5.24 5.31 -26.27
N PHE A 220 -5.26 6.19 -25.26
CA PHE A 220 -5.97 5.97 -24.01
C PHE A 220 -6.99 7.07 -23.69
N THR A 221 -8.09 6.64 -23.09
CA THR A 221 -8.80 7.42 -22.08
C THR A 221 -8.15 7.07 -20.73
N LEU A 222 -7.28 7.95 -20.23
CA LEU A 222 -6.34 7.64 -19.17
C LEU A 222 -6.71 8.37 -17.87
N HIS A 223 -6.71 7.63 -16.78
CA HIS A 223 -6.71 8.21 -15.43
C HIS A 223 -5.45 7.76 -14.71
N ILE A 224 -4.68 8.70 -14.15
CA ILE A 224 -3.54 8.37 -13.30
C ILE A 224 -3.83 8.89 -11.90
N CYS A 225 -3.81 7.97 -10.93
CA CYS A 225 -4.16 8.24 -9.54
C CYS A 225 -3.05 7.81 -8.59
N ASP A 226 -3.02 8.48 -7.44
CA ASP A 226 -2.27 8.03 -6.28
C ASP A 226 -3.01 6.85 -5.61
N SER A 227 -2.27 5.79 -5.28
CA SER A 227 -2.75 4.58 -4.61
C SER A 227 -3.10 4.79 -3.13
N PHE A 228 -2.77 5.94 -2.52
CA PHE A 228 -3.04 6.19 -1.09
C PHE A 228 -4.51 6.56 -0.79
N PRO A 229 -5.15 5.90 0.20
CA PRO A 229 -6.59 6.05 0.50
C PRO A 229 -7.03 7.42 1.07
N ASP A 230 -6.09 8.29 1.49
CA ASP A 230 -6.43 9.58 2.12
C ASP A 230 -6.29 10.79 1.17
N MET A 231 -5.83 10.60 -0.08
CA MET A 231 -5.69 11.71 -1.03
C MET A 231 -5.75 11.25 -2.49
N HIS A 232 -6.88 10.67 -2.91
CA HIS A 232 -7.15 10.36 -4.33
C HIS A 232 -7.33 11.65 -5.15
N LYS A 233 -6.22 12.32 -5.50
CA LYS A 233 -6.21 13.31 -6.59
C LYS A 233 -6.07 12.56 -7.91
N CYS A 234 -7.20 12.20 -8.50
CA CYS A 234 -7.24 11.67 -9.86
C CYS A 234 -7.43 12.81 -10.86
N VAL A 235 -6.66 12.80 -11.95
CA VAL A 235 -6.89 13.67 -13.11
C VAL A 235 -7.32 12.79 -14.28
N SER A 236 -8.48 13.11 -14.85
CA SER A 236 -8.95 12.53 -16.09
C SER A 236 -8.24 13.22 -17.24
N LEU A 237 -7.47 12.47 -18.00
CA LEU A 237 -6.75 12.98 -19.15
C LEU A 237 -7.32 12.33 -20.42
N GLU A 238 -7.99 13.13 -21.25
CA GLU A 238 -8.50 12.67 -22.54
C GLU A 238 -7.46 12.93 -23.63
N GLY A 239 -6.96 11.87 -24.27
CA GLY A 239 -6.16 11.98 -25.48
C GLY A 239 -7.01 12.56 -26.61
N ALA A 240 -6.70 13.78 -27.05
CA ALA A 240 -7.36 14.35 -28.22
C ALA A 240 -7.00 13.52 -29.48
N SER A 241 -7.97 12.79 -30.02
CA SER A 241 -7.88 12.21 -31.35
C SER A 241 -7.74 13.36 -32.36
N ALA A 242 -6.53 13.59 -32.85
CA ALA A 242 -6.30 14.44 -34.01
C ALA A 242 -7.00 13.78 -35.22
N GLY A 243 -8.22 14.23 -35.51
CA GLY A 243 -8.93 13.89 -36.73
C GLY A 243 -8.14 14.40 -37.94
N LEU A 244 -7.92 13.50 -38.90
CA LEU A 244 -7.52 13.83 -40.27
C LEU A 244 -8.59 14.68 -40.96
#